data_AF-A0A7T4PNB0-F1
#
_entry.id   AF-A0A7T4PNB0-F1
#
_cell.length_a   1.000
_cell.length_b   1.000
_cell.length_c   1.000
_cell.angle_alpha   90.00
_cell.angle_beta   90.00
_cell.angle_gamma   90.00
#
_symmetry.space_group_name_H-M   'P 1'
#
loop_
_entity.id
_entity.type
_entity.pdbx_description
1 polymer ?
#
loop_
_entity_poly.entity_id
_entity_poly.type
_entity_poly.pdbx_seq_one_letter_code
_entity_poly.pdbx_strand_id
1 'polypeptide(L)'
;MSVETIADAQAGIPDVVRLTPDFDVAPLVRDVQALRKEQAADWRLQKTFVTDDELVETELDWHIMPLRSTGGDKARTDPGGPGLAPFADTSHTELAPHLHAVMRSIPSPLRSVRLMALGPDTYGPDHFDNKYALTWGIARLHVPVITLPEAKLFFGETPYVWQAGSLWFGNFARTHRIENSGSTHRVHFVLDVQVTEALFDLFPAKVRAELPFDRIMLNREERPLRPSPRHQVAFEVPKSFTDWEEADGEFLTDQPRVPAEIRTQGDGLVLSYEGAPYAGLVHIGDDEFRFQGWTDERTVQVVHDGGRSHVVLRTRAGRQVRTLAVPATPQSV
;
A
#
# COMPACT_ATOMS: atom_id res chain seq x y z
N MET A 1 0.61 3.49 16.36
CA MET A 1 2.02 3.78 16.71
C MET A 1 2.13 5.18 17.30
N SER A 2 3.10 5.46 18.19
CA SER A 2 3.34 6.84 18.65
C SER A 2 4.04 7.67 17.56
N VAL A 3 3.86 8.99 17.59
CA VAL A 3 4.50 9.94 16.65
C VAL A 3 6.03 9.85 16.71
N GLU A 4 6.59 9.62 17.89
CA GLU A 4 8.04 9.52 18.12
C GLU A 4 8.63 8.26 17.47
N THR A 5 7.96 7.11 17.58
CA THR A 5 8.39 5.87 16.92
C THR A 5 8.35 5.97 15.40
N ILE A 6 7.35 6.68 14.85
CA ILE A 6 7.26 6.95 13.41
C ILE A 6 8.40 7.88 12.96
N ALA A 7 8.65 8.96 13.70
CA ALA A 7 9.71 9.91 13.38
C ALA A 7 11.09 9.23 13.33
N ASP A 8 11.39 8.36 14.31
CA ASP A 8 12.63 7.60 14.34
C ASP A 8 12.77 6.64 13.17
N ALA A 9 11.70 5.93 12.80
CA ALA A 9 11.70 5.03 11.64
C ALA A 9 11.94 5.79 10.33
N GLN A 10 11.44 7.02 10.20
CA GLN A 10 11.57 7.85 9.01
C GLN A 10 12.86 8.69 8.95
N ALA A 11 13.71 8.67 9.98
CA ALA A 11 14.90 9.51 9.99
C ALA A 11 15.84 9.23 8.80
N GLY A 12 16.27 10.30 8.13
CA GLY A 12 17.10 10.26 6.92
C GLY A 12 16.33 10.02 5.61
N ILE A 13 15.04 9.68 5.66
CA ILE A 13 14.20 9.57 4.47
C ILE A 13 13.65 10.97 4.13
N PRO A 14 13.87 11.47 2.90
CA PRO A 14 13.36 12.79 2.49
C PRO A 14 11.83 12.82 2.48
N ASP A 15 11.26 13.96 2.87
CA ASP A 15 9.80 14.15 2.89
C ASP A 15 9.21 14.12 1.49
N VAL A 16 9.91 14.75 0.53
CA VAL A 16 9.49 14.87 -0.86
C VAL A 16 10.70 14.69 -1.76
N VAL A 17 10.54 13.94 -2.85
CA VAL A 17 11.54 13.82 -3.91
C VAL A 17 10.84 14.00 -5.25
N ARG A 18 11.34 14.93 -6.08
CA ARG A 18 10.98 14.95 -7.50
C ARG A 18 11.72 13.82 -8.21
N LEU A 19 10.95 12.92 -8.80
CA LEU A 19 11.44 11.76 -9.53
C LEU A 19 11.53 12.07 -11.03
N THR A 20 12.09 11.11 -11.76
CA THR A 20 12.14 11.10 -13.22
C THR A 20 11.43 9.85 -13.76
N PRO A 21 10.80 9.90 -14.94
CA PRO A 21 10.71 11.05 -15.86
C PRO A 21 9.58 12.03 -15.51
N ASP A 22 9.53 13.15 -16.23
CA ASP A 22 8.29 13.92 -16.37
C ASP A 22 7.43 13.33 -17.50
N PHE A 23 6.11 13.50 -17.41
CA PHE A 23 5.14 13.05 -18.39
C PHE A 23 4.54 14.23 -19.15
N ASP A 24 4.23 14.04 -20.44
CA ASP A 24 3.40 14.99 -21.18
C ASP A 24 2.00 15.00 -20.55
N VAL A 25 1.61 16.14 -19.99
CA VAL A 25 0.38 16.26 -19.22
C VAL A 25 -0.86 16.42 -20.11
N ALA A 26 -0.73 16.92 -21.34
CA ALA A 26 -1.89 17.18 -22.19
C ALA A 26 -2.69 15.90 -22.51
N PRO A 27 -2.07 14.76 -22.86
CA PRO A 27 -2.77 13.49 -22.98
C PRO A 27 -3.39 12.99 -21.67
N LEU A 28 -2.73 13.17 -20.52
CA LEU A 28 -3.27 12.76 -19.22
C LEU A 28 -4.53 13.55 -18.87
N VAL A 29 -4.54 14.86 -19.16
CA VAL A 29 -5.74 15.70 -19.00
C VAL A 29 -6.88 15.19 -19.88
N ARG A 30 -6.62 14.80 -21.13
CA ARG A 30 -7.66 14.25 -22.01
C ARG A 30 -8.30 12.98 -21.43
N ASP A 31 -7.50 12.07 -20.86
CA ASP A 31 -8.01 10.87 -20.20
C ASP A 31 -8.89 11.22 -18.99
N VAL A 32 -8.46 12.17 -18.14
CA VAL A 32 -9.27 12.64 -17.01
C VAL A 32 -10.61 13.24 -17.48
N GLN A 33 -10.61 14.01 -18.56
CA GLN A 33 -11.85 14.58 -19.12
C GLN A 33 -12.76 13.51 -19.72
N ALA A 34 -12.20 12.51 -20.40
CA ALA A 34 -12.97 11.37 -20.91
C ALA A 34 -13.66 10.61 -19.77
N LEU A 35 -12.93 10.33 -18.69
CA LEU A 35 -13.48 9.68 -17.50
C LEU A 35 -14.58 10.51 -16.81
N ARG A 36 -14.37 11.83 -16.65
CA ARG A 36 -15.39 12.75 -16.10
C ARG A 36 -16.66 12.78 -16.95
N LYS A 37 -16.54 12.67 -18.27
CA LYS A 37 -17.67 12.71 -19.19
C LYS A 37 -18.42 11.37 -19.23
N GLU A 38 -17.69 10.28 -19.47
CA GLU A 38 -18.29 8.97 -19.76
C GLU A 38 -18.56 8.14 -18.50
N GLN A 39 -17.89 8.44 -17.38
CA GLN A 39 -18.00 7.69 -16.11
C GLN A 39 -18.13 8.62 -14.90
N ALA A 40 -18.92 9.70 -15.04
CA ALA A 40 -19.13 10.71 -14.01
C ALA A 40 -19.56 10.10 -12.65
N ALA A 41 -20.45 9.11 -12.65
CA ALA A 41 -20.99 8.48 -11.45
C ALA A 41 -19.97 7.65 -10.64
N ASP A 42 -18.81 7.37 -11.23
CA ASP A 42 -17.75 6.61 -10.58
C ASP A 42 -16.70 7.49 -9.89
N TRP A 43 -16.80 8.82 -10.02
CA TRP A 43 -16.11 9.75 -9.12
C TRP A 43 -16.84 9.77 -7.78
N ARG A 44 -16.31 9.05 -6.80
CA ARG A 44 -16.96 8.87 -5.48
C ARG A 44 -16.09 9.42 -4.37
N LEU A 45 -16.69 9.76 -3.23
CA LEU A 45 -15.94 10.28 -2.09
C LEU A 45 -14.87 9.28 -1.61
N GLN A 46 -13.75 9.83 -1.15
CA GLN A 46 -12.68 9.04 -0.58
C GLN A 46 -13.16 8.28 0.64
N LYS A 47 -12.73 7.02 0.72
CA LYS A 47 -12.80 6.21 1.93
C LYS A 47 -11.40 5.94 2.46
N THR A 48 -11.26 5.95 3.77
CA THR A 48 -9.99 5.67 4.46
C THR A 48 -10.25 4.68 5.58
N PHE A 49 -9.26 3.82 5.87
CA PHE A 49 -9.31 2.93 7.02
C PHE A 49 -9.12 3.73 8.31
N VAL A 50 -9.99 3.51 9.29
CA VAL A 50 -9.81 3.97 10.67
C VAL A 50 -9.39 2.80 11.58
N THR A 51 -9.86 1.60 11.24
CA THR A 51 -9.42 0.30 11.76
C THR A 51 -9.54 -0.73 10.63
N ASP A 52 -9.01 -1.95 10.83
CA ASP A 52 -9.03 -3.06 9.86
C ASP A 52 -10.41 -3.32 9.19
N ASP A 53 -11.50 -3.09 9.93
CA ASP A 53 -12.86 -3.42 9.47
C ASP A 53 -13.72 -2.19 9.14
N GLU A 54 -13.23 -0.96 9.38
CA GLU A 54 -14.02 0.26 9.24
C GLU A 54 -13.42 1.24 8.23
N LEU A 55 -14.10 1.35 7.08
CA LEU A 55 -13.88 2.40 6.10
C LEU A 55 -14.82 3.57 6.39
N VAL A 56 -14.23 4.73 6.65
CA VAL A 56 -14.98 5.98 6.83
C VAL A 56 -14.89 6.81 5.56
N GLU A 57 -16.04 7.27 5.08
CA GLU A 57 -16.14 8.21 3.96
C GLU A 57 -15.83 9.63 4.43
N THR A 58 -15.08 10.37 3.61
CA THR A 58 -14.69 11.74 3.95
C THR A 58 -15.87 12.72 3.83
N GLU A 59 -15.89 13.74 4.67
CA GLU A 59 -16.80 14.89 4.54
C GLU A 59 -16.27 15.98 3.59
N LEU A 60 -15.00 15.86 3.17
CA LEU A 60 -14.35 16.82 2.27
C LEU A 60 -14.83 16.59 0.82
N ASP A 61 -14.79 17.63 -0.02
CA ASP A 61 -14.91 17.45 -1.48
C ASP A 61 -13.64 16.78 -2.00
N TRP A 62 -13.51 15.48 -1.78
CA TRP A 62 -12.36 14.69 -2.20
C TRP A 62 -12.85 13.43 -2.90
N HIS A 63 -12.91 13.52 -4.23
CA HIS A 63 -13.44 12.48 -5.10
C HIS A 63 -12.32 11.61 -5.67
N ILE A 64 -12.53 10.31 -5.68
CA ILE A 64 -11.58 9.29 -6.11
C ILE A 64 -12.16 8.51 -7.29
N MET A 65 -11.31 8.21 -8.26
CA MET A 65 -11.58 7.24 -9.31
C MET A 65 -10.44 6.22 -9.40
N PRO A 66 -10.67 4.94 -9.06
CA PRO A 66 -9.63 3.92 -9.07
C PRO A 66 -9.35 3.41 -10.49
N LEU A 67 -8.10 3.51 -10.95
CA LEU A 67 -7.62 2.85 -12.16
C LEU A 67 -7.05 1.46 -11.87
N ARG A 68 -6.67 1.21 -10.61
CA ARG A 68 -6.27 -0.10 -10.09
C ARG A 68 -6.69 -0.24 -8.64
N SER A 69 -7.29 -1.37 -8.29
CA SER A 69 -7.82 -1.65 -6.93
C SER A 69 -7.85 -3.14 -6.67
N THR A 70 -8.11 -3.54 -5.43
CA THR A 70 -8.32 -4.95 -5.06
C THR A 70 -9.46 -5.53 -5.91
N GLY A 71 -9.17 -6.62 -6.63
CA GLY A 71 -10.10 -7.29 -7.56
C GLY A 71 -10.47 -6.49 -8.82
N GLY A 72 -9.86 -5.33 -9.07
CA GLY A 72 -10.26 -4.44 -10.17
C GLY A 72 -11.63 -3.77 -9.94
N ASP A 73 -12.05 -3.68 -8.67
CA ASP A 73 -13.33 -3.08 -8.29
C ASP A 73 -13.31 -1.55 -8.43
N LYS A 74 -14.21 -1.03 -9.28
CA LYS A 74 -14.40 0.41 -9.53
C LYS A 74 -14.94 1.18 -8.32
N ALA A 75 -15.56 0.50 -7.36
CA ALA A 75 -16.17 1.12 -6.20
C ALA A 75 -15.18 1.41 -5.06
N ARG A 76 -13.95 0.86 -5.13
CA ARG A 76 -12.92 0.99 -4.10
C ARG A 76 -12.19 2.32 -4.20
N THR A 77 -12.59 3.28 -3.37
CA THR A 77 -11.93 4.59 -3.26
C THR A 77 -10.80 4.62 -2.23
N ASP A 78 -10.69 3.57 -1.41
CA ASP A 78 -9.64 3.34 -0.43
C ASP A 78 -8.32 2.86 -1.07
N PRO A 79 -7.19 2.93 -0.34
CA PRO A 79 -5.90 2.50 -0.89
C PRO A 79 -5.72 0.97 -0.91
N GLY A 80 -6.66 0.20 -0.35
CA GLY A 80 -6.59 -1.24 -0.17
C GLY A 80 -5.64 -1.68 0.96
N GLY A 81 -5.78 -2.96 1.34
CA GLY A 81 -5.00 -3.63 2.38
C GLY A 81 -4.84 -5.12 2.07
N PRO A 82 -4.41 -5.94 3.04
CA PRO A 82 -4.47 -7.39 2.94
C PRO A 82 -5.89 -7.85 2.57
N GLY A 83 -6.01 -8.87 1.74
CA GLY A 83 -7.31 -9.43 1.40
C GLY A 83 -7.22 -10.68 0.53
N LEU A 84 -8.36 -11.16 0.06
CA LEU A 84 -8.44 -12.39 -0.74
C LEU A 84 -8.10 -12.18 -2.22
N ALA A 85 -8.32 -10.97 -2.74
CA ALA A 85 -8.14 -10.68 -4.15
C ALA A 85 -6.84 -9.89 -4.39
N PRO A 86 -6.12 -10.14 -5.51
CA PRO A 86 -5.00 -9.32 -5.92
C PRO A 86 -5.45 -7.93 -6.38
N PHE A 87 -4.52 -6.98 -6.44
CA PHE A 87 -4.77 -5.74 -7.17
C PHE A 87 -4.86 -6.04 -8.68
N ALA A 88 -5.86 -5.46 -9.33
CA ALA A 88 -6.07 -5.56 -10.76
C ALA A 88 -6.52 -4.21 -11.32
N ASP A 89 -6.27 -4.00 -12.61
CA ASP A 89 -6.71 -2.81 -13.29
C ASP A 89 -8.24 -2.79 -13.35
N THR A 90 -8.82 -1.62 -13.15
CA THR A 90 -10.26 -1.44 -13.34
C THR A 90 -10.55 -1.14 -14.81
N SER A 91 -11.82 -1.30 -15.22
CA SER A 91 -12.22 -0.95 -16.59
C SER A 91 -12.12 0.55 -16.91
N HIS A 92 -11.83 1.42 -15.91
CA HIS A 92 -11.50 2.83 -16.18
C HIS A 92 -10.27 2.97 -17.10
N THR A 93 -9.33 2.01 -17.06
CA THR A 93 -8.12 2.03 -17.89
C THR A 93 -8.41 1.96 -19.40
N GLU A 94 -9.58 1.44 -19.81
CA GLU A 94 -10.03 1.39 -21.21
C GLU A 94 -10.31 2.78 -21.79
N LEU A 95 -10.75 3.72 -20.94
CA LEU A 95 -11.00 5.12 -21.31
C LEU A 95 -9.81 6.04 -21.02
N ALA A 96 -8.76 5.51 -20.42
CA ALA A 96 -7.61 6.26 -19.95
C ALA A 96 -6.27 5.64 -20.41
N PRO A 97 -6.03 5.52 -21.73
CA PRO A 97 -4.88 4.80 -22.26
C PRO A 97 -3.53 5.45 -21.93
N HIS A 98 -3.47 6.77 -21.76
CA HIS A 98 -2.23 7.47 -21.40
C HIS A 98 -1.92 7.34 -19.91
N LEU A 99 -2.93 7.42 -19.04
CA LEU A 99 -2.77 7.10 -17.61
C LEU A 99 -2.35 5.63 -17.41
N HIS A 100 -2.94 4.71 -18.17
CA HIS A 100 -2.53 3.31 -18.17
C HIS A 100 -1.09 3.12 -18.71
N ALA A 101 -0.66 3.90 -19.70
CA ALA A 101 0.74 3.89 -20.14
C ALA A 101 1.70 4.36 -19.02
N VAL A 102 1.33 5.38 -18.23
CA VAL A 102 2.09 5.80 -17.05
C VAL A 102 2.20 4.67 -16.05
N MET A 103 1.09 3.99 -15.71
CA MET A 103 1.08 2.82 -14.82
C MET A 103 2.11 1.77 -15.24
N ARG A 104 2.11 1.39 -16.53
CA ARG A 104 3.04 0.38 -17.07
C ARG A 104 4.50 0.83 -17.13
N SER A 105 4.77 2.13 -17.03
CA SER A 105 6.13 2.68 -17.04
C SER A 105 6.81 2.67 -15.67
N ILE A 106 6.05 2.50 -14.59
CA ILE A 106 6.61 2.42 -13.24
C ILE A 106 7.29 1.06 -13.05
N PRO A 107 8.60 1.01 -12.73
CA PRO A 107 9.37 -0.23 -12.65
C PRO A 107 9.18 -0.90 -11.28
N SER A 108 7.92 -1.09 -10.86
CA SER A 108 7.61 -1.77 -9.60
C SER A 108 6.18 -2.32 -9.59
N PRO A 109 5.90 -3.42 -8.84
CA PRO A 109 4.54 -3.91 -8.70
C PRO A 109 3.59 -2.83 -8.15
N LEU A 110 2.51 -2.58 -8.90
CA LEU A 110 1.48 -1.61 -8.55
C LEU A 110 0.48 -2.21 -7.56
N ARG A 111 0.17 -1.46 -6.50
CA ARG A 111 -0.96 -1.71 -5.58
C ARG A 111 -2.17 -0.94 -6.08
N SER A 112 -2.69 0.02 -5.30
CA SER A 112 -3.77 0.89 -5.76
C SER A 112 -3.24 2.03 -6.63
N VAL A 113 -4.01 2.37 -7.66
CA VAL A 113 -3.73 3.49 -8.56
C VAL A 113 -5.02 4.27 -8.74
N ARG A 114 -4.98 5.57 -8.43
CA ARG A 114 -6.18 6.39 -8.23
C ARG A 114 -6.00 7.79 -8.79
N LEU A 115 -7.03 8.31 -9.46
CA LEU A 115 -7.17 9.75 -9.63
C LEU A 115 -7.82 10.31 -8.36
N MET A 116 -7.18 11.31 -7.76
CA MET A 116 -7.64 11.95 -6.53
C MET A 116 -7.93 13.42 -6.82
N ALA A 117 -9.21 13.77 -6.86
CA ALA A 117 -9.72 15.10 -7.15
C ALA A 117 -10.13 15.83 -5.85
N LEU A 118 -9.33 16.80 -5.43
CA LEU A 118 -9.60 17.66 -4.27
C LEU A 118 -10.33 18.93 -4.74
N GLY A 119 -11.48 19.20 -4.15
CA GLY A 119 -12.36 20.32 -4.46
C GLY A 119 -11.77 21.69 -4.20
N PRO A 120 -12.40 22.76 -4.71
CA PRO A 120 -12.05 24.12 -4.37
C PRO A 120 -12.27 24.39 -2.88
N ASP A 121 -11.52 25.33 -2.33
CA ASP A 121 -11.58 25.76 -0.92
C ASP A 121 -11.62 24.59 0.10
N THR A 122 -10.86 23.54 -0.18
CA THR A 122 -10.84 22.31 0.62
C THR A 122 -9.52 22.14 1.36
N TYR A 123 -9.59 21.89 2.67
CA TYR A 123 -8.45 21.77 3.57
C TYR A 123 -8.54 20.43 4.31
N GLY A 124 -7.54 19.57 4.12
CA GLY A 124 -7.41 18.32 4.86
C GLY A 124 -6.80 18.55 6.24
N PRO A 125 -7.18 17.75 7.25
CA PRO A 125 -6.53 17.82 8.57
C PRO A 125 -5.07 17.33 8.49
N ASP A 126 -4.27 17.70 9.48
CA ASP A 126 -2.97 17.07 9.70
C ASP A 126 -3.16 15.59 10.03
N HIS A 127 -2.50 14.72 9.27
CA HIS A 127 -2.54 13.27 9.45
C HIS A 127 -1.24 12.63 8.99
N PHE A 128 -1.09 11.33 9.24
CA PHE A 128 -0.06 10.50 8.64
C PHE A 128 -0.70 9.21 8.16
N ASP A 129 -0.13 8.61 7.12
CA ASP A 129 -0.61 7.36 6.57
C ASP A 129 0.14 6.20 7.20
N ASN A 130 -0.59 5.39 7.97
CA ASN A 130 -0.02 4.27 8.70
C ASN A 130 0.61 3.24 7.75
N LYS A 131 1.88 2.90 7.98
CA LYS A 131 2.67 1.96 7.17
C LYS A 131 2.84 2.34 5.68
N TYR A 132 2.52 3.57 5.26
CA TYR A 132 2.83 4.09 3.92
C TYR A 132 4.20 4.79 3.88
N ALA A 133 5.27 4.01 3.99
CA ALA A 133 6.63 4.51 3.79
C ALA A 133 7.61 3.43 3.32
N LEU A 134 8.77 3.89 2.84
CA LEU A 134 9.84 3.03 2.35
C LEU A 134 10.29 2.00 3.40
N THR A 135 10.17 2.32 4.68
CA THR A 135 10.47 1.43 5.81
C THR A 135 9.54 0.22 5.91
N TRP A 136 8.33 0.31 5.38
CA TRP A 136 7.35 -0.79 5.31
C TRP A 136 7.13 -1.29 3.88
N GLY A 137 8.02 -0.90 2.97
CA GLY A 137 8.05 -1.34 1.58
C GLY A 137 6.90 -0.85 0.73
N ILE A 138 6.27 0.26 1.10
CA ILE A 138 5.30 0.96 0.26
C ILE A 138 5.88 2.32 -0.12
N ALA A 139 5.79 2.68 -1.39
CA ALA A 139 6.01 4.05 -1.84
C ALA A 139 4.73 4.60 -2.46
N ARG A 140 4.39 5.85 -2.15
CA ARG A 140 3.31 6.57 -2.80
C ARG A 140 3.89 7.59 -3.75
N LEU A 141 3.54 7.42 -5.02
CA LEU A 141 3.97 8.28 -6.11
C LEU A 141 2.81 9.17 -6.57
N HIS A 142 3.13 10.36 -7.03
CA HIS A 142 2.15 11.31 -7.56
C HIS A 142 2.60 11.88 -8.89
N VAL A 143 1.65 11.98 -9.82
CA VAL A 143 1.73 12.79 -11.03
C VAL A 143 0.58 13.79 -11.00
N PRO A 144 0.81 15.09 -10.73
CA PRO A 144 -0.23 16.10 -10.85
C PRO A 144 -0.72 16.19 -12.29
N VAL A 145 -2.02 16.06 -12.52
CA VAL A 145 -2.62 16.12 -13.87
C VAL A 145 -3.31 17.46 -14.10
N ILE A 146 -4.15 17.87 -13.15
CA ILE A 146 -4.78 19.20 -13.11
C ILE A 146 -4.36 19.79 -11.77
N THR A 147 -3.58 20.87 -11.76
CA THR A 147 -3.07 21.46 -10.51
C THR A 147 -3.05 22.98 -10.61
N LEU A 148 -2.88 23.64 -9.47
CA LEU A 148 -2.96 25.08 -9.29
C LEU A 148 -1.82 25.54 -8.35
N PRO A 149 -1.33 26.78 -8.47
CA PRO A 149 -0.42 27.37 -7.47
C PRO A 149 -0.97 27.33 -6.04
N GLU A 150 -2.30 27.34 -5.89
CA GLU A 150 -3.05 27.28 -4.63
C GLU A 150 -3.20 25.86 -4.07
N ALA A 151 -2.87 24.83 -4.87
CA ALA A 151 -2.90 23.44 -4.42
C ALA A 151 -1.56 23.07 -3.79
N LYS A 152 -1.58 22.85 -2.47
CA LYS A 152 -0.38 22.64 -1.67
C LYS A 152 -0.46 21.33 -0.90
N LEU A 153 0.67 20.65 -0.78
CA LEU A 153 0.90 19.59 0.18
C LEU A 153 1.91 20.10 1.19
N PHE A 154 1.67 19.88 2.47
CA PHE A 154 2.57 20.33 3.53
C PHE A 154 3.14 19.14 4.27
N PHE A 155 4.44 19.18 4.54
CA PHE A 155 5.09 18.32 5.54
C PHE A 155 5.56 19.23 6.68
N GLY A 156 4.87 19.14 7.82
CA GLY A 156 4.92 20.18 8.86
C GLY A 156 4.54 21.56 8.33
N GLU A 157 5.38 22.56 8.55
CA GLU A 157 5.18 23.94 8.09
C GLU A 157 5.57 24.17 6.62
N THR A 158 6.24 23.20 5.96
CA THR A 158 6.83 23.41 4.64
C THR A 158 5.83 23.14 3.52
N PRO A 159 5.43 24.14 2.72
CA PRO A 159 4.55 23.94 1.57
C PRO A 159 5.30 23.40 0.35
N TYR A 160 4.67 22.47 -0.34
CA TYR A 160 5.09 21.96 -1.64
C TYR A 160 3.98 22.16 -2.66
N VAL A 161 4.33 22.77 -3.79
CA VAL A 161 3.47 22.92 -4.97
C VAL A 161 4.06 22.05 -6.07
N TRP A 162 3.37 20.98 -6.45
CA TRP A 162 3.85 20.04 -7.46
C TRP A 162 3.34 20.42 -8.85
N GLN A 163 4.24 20.36 -9.84
CA GLN A 163 3.97 20.82 -11.21
C GLN A 163 3.22 19.75 -12.01
N ALA A 164 2.36 20.19 -12.93
CA ALA A 164 1.65 19.32 -13.85
C ALA A 164 2.61 18.43 -14.65
N GLY A 165 2.32 17.13 -14.74
CA GLY A 165 3.11 16.13 -15.47
C GLY A 165 4.37 15.63 -14.76
N SER A 166 4.83 16.29 -13.69
CA SER A 166 6.03 15.85 -12.97
C SER A 166 5.75 14.68 -12.01
N LEU A 167 6.71 13.77 -11.85
CA LEU A 167 6.60 12.61 -10.95
C LEU A 167 7.21 12.92 -9.58
N TRP A 168 6.50 12.56 -8.50
CA TRP A 168 6.92 12.83 -7.13
C TRP A 168 6.77 11.61 -6.23
N PHE A 169 7.72 11.45 -5.32
CA PHE A 169 7.56 10.65 -4.11
C PHE A 169 7.23 11.58 -2.94
N GLY A 170 6.32 11.15 -2.08
CA GLY A 170 6.05 11.77 -0.77
C GLY A 170 6.16 10.74 0.36
N ASN A 171 6.78 11.12 1.47
CA ASN A 171 6.87 10.30 2.67
C ASN A 171 5.63 10.51 3.57
N PHE A 172 4.50 9.91 3.17
CA PHE A 172 3.22 10.09 3.85
C PHE A 172 3.12 9.47 5.25
N ALA A 173 4.12 8.69 5.69
CA ALA A 173 4.26 8.31 7.09
C ALA A 173 4.59 9.50 8.00
N ARG A 174 5.07 10.63 7.45
CA ARG A 174 5.22 11.88 8.21
C ARG A 174 3.91 12.64 8.26
N THR A 175 3.72 13.39 9.34
CA THR A 175 2.57 14.31 9.44
C THR A 175 2.55 15.27 8.27
N HIS A 176 1.41 15.29 7.58
CA HIS A 176 1.18 16.09 6.41
C HIS A 176 -0.29 16.54 6.34
N ARG A 177 -0.54 17.56 5.54
CA ARG A 177 -1.88 18.01 5.18
C ARG A 177 -1.93 18.50 3.76
N ILE A 178 -3.11 18.43 3.16
CA ILE A 178 -3.38 18.87 1.80
C ILE A 178 -4.30 20.08 1.82
N GLU A 179 -4.05 21.01 0.91
CA GLU A 179 -4.89 22.18 0.71
C GLU A 179 -5.13 22.39 -0.77
N ASN A 180 -6.35 22.83 -1.10
CA ASN A 180 -6.66 23.45 -2.36
C ASN A 180 -7.48 24.72 -2.08
N SER A 181 -6.78 25.83 -1.87
CA SER A 181 -7.41 27.15 -1.71
C SER A 181 -7.76 27.79 -3.06
N GLY A 182 -7.74 27.01 -4.14
CA GLY A 182 -8.06 27.45 -5.49
C GLY A 182 -9.55 27.35 -5.81
N SER A 183 -9.92 27.74 -7.03
CA SER A 183 -11.32 27.81 -7.49
C SER A 183 -11.80 26.61 -8.29
N THR A 184 -10.94 25.62 -8.54
CA THR A 184 -11.28 24.41 -9.30
C THR A 184 -10.71 23.16 -8.66
N HIS A 185 -11.27 21.98 -8.98
CA HIS A 185 -10.71 20.71 -8.55
C HIS A 185 -9.26 20.53 -9.02
N ARG A 186 -8.36 20.28 -8.07
CA ARG A 186 -7.03 19.73 -8.34
C ARG A 186 -7.14 18.22 -8.47
N VAL A 187 -6.51 17.62 -9.47
CA VAL A 187 -6.47 16.17 -9.71
C VAL A 187 -5.03 15.68 -9.75
N HIS A 188 -4.65 14.84 -8.79
CA HIS A 188 -3.39 14.08 -8.84
C HIS A 188 -3.67 12.63 -9.23
N PHE A 189 -2.79 12.07 -10.06
CA PHE A 189 -2.72 10.66 -10.32
C PHE A 189 -1.75 10.01 -9.33
N VAL A 190 -2.28 9.16 -8.46
CA VAL A 190 -1.58 8.61 -7.30
C VAL A 190 -1.37 7.12 -7.48
N LEU A 191 -0.13 6.66 -7.34
CA LEU A 191 0.26 5.28 -7.52
C LEU A 191 0.93 4.79 -6.24
N ASP A 192 0.23 3.91 -5.53
CA ASP A 192 0.81 3.16 -4.42
C ASP A 192 1.53 1.94 -5.01
N VAL A 193 2.81 1.77 -4.71
CA VAL A 193 3.66 0.72 -5.28
C VAL A 193 4.44 0.00 -4.20
N GLN A 194 4.80 -1.25 -4.48
CA GLN A 194 5.78 -1.95 -3.66
C GLN A 194 7.16 -1.29 -3.84
N VAL A 195 7.96 -1.27 -2.78
CA VAL A 195 9.37 -0.85 -2.87
C VAL A 195 10.19 -2.03 -3.35
N THR A 196 10.90 -1.83 -4.46
CA THR A 196 11.82 -2.78 -5.08
C THR A 196 13.13 -2.04 -5.41
N GLU A 197 14.19 -2.76 -5.77
CA GLU A 197 15.45 -2.12 -6.19
C GLU A 197 15.26 -1.21 -7.41
N ALA A 198 14.48 -1.68 -8.40
CA ALA A 198 14.23 -0.97 -9.65
C ALA A 198 13.43 0.33 -9.47
N LEU A 199 12.60 0.43 -8.42
CA LEU A 199 11.91 1.68 -8.08
C LEU A 199 12.88 2.86 -7.90
N PHE A 200 14.06 2.60 -7.35
CA PHE A 200 15.06 3.64 -7.09
C PHE A 200 15.74 4.18 -8.36
N ASP A 201 15.51 3.58 -9.52
CA ASP A 201 15.94 4.15 -10.80
C ASP A 201 15.15 5.41 -11.18
N LEU A 202 13.98 5.62 -10.57
CA LEU A 202 13.21 6.86 -10.71
C LEU A 202 13.78 8.00 -9.86
N PHE A 203 14.59 7.71 -8.85
CA PHE A 203 15.13 8.72 -7.94
C PHE A 203 16.36 9.38 -8.57
N PRO A 204 16.51 10.72 -8.47
CA PRO A 204 17.73 11.39 -8.92
C PRO A 204 18.96 10.79 -8.25
N ALA A 205 20.04 10.58 -9.02
CA ALA A 205 21.24 9.86 -8.56
C ALA A 205 21.81 10.41 -7.23
N LYS A 206 21.81 11.74 -7.06
CA LYS A 206 22.27 12.38 -5.82
C LYS A 206 21.40 11.99 -4.62
N VAL A 207 20.07 12.06 -4.77
CA VAL A 207 19.13 11.70 -3.70
C VAL A 207 19.26 10.21 -3.38
N ARG A 208 19.30 9.35 -4.40
CA ARG A 208 19.48 7.90 -4.23
C ARG A 208 20.75 7.57 -3.45
N ALA A 209 21.86 8.25 -3.70
CA ALA A 209 23.13 8.02 -3.01
C ALA A 209 23.09 8.37 -1.51
N GLU A 210 22.14 9.23 -1.10
CA GLU A 210 21.96 9.70 0.28
C GLU A 210 20.85 8.93 1.03
N LEU A 211 20.13 8.02 0.36
CA LEU A 211 19.04 7.26 0.99
C LEU A 211 19.57 6.25 2.04
N PRO A 212 18.89 6.13 3.19
CA PRO A 212 19.27 5.18 4.24
C PRO A 212 18.76 3.77 3.89
N PHE A 213 19.42 3.08 2.96
CA PHE A 213 19.02 1.74 2.51
C PHE A 213 18.96 0.68 3.63
N ASP A 214 19.64 0.89 4.75
CA ASP A 214 19.55 0.07 5.94
C ASP A 214 18.19 0.19 6.67
N ARG A 215 17.45 1.26 6.41
CA ARG A 215 16.10 1.53 6.96
C ARG A 215 14.99 1.25 5.96
N ILE A 216 15.33 1.07 4.68
CA ILE A 216 14.36 0.80 3.62
C ILE A 216 14.08 -0.71 3.56
N MET A 217 12.80 -1.06 3.44
CA MET A 217 12.39 -2.44 3.22
C MET A 217 12.13 -2.67 1.73
N LEU A 218 12.92 -3.57 1.15
CA LEU A 218 12.68 -4.08 -0.19
C LEU A 218 11.76 -5.30 -0.11
N ASN A 219 10.70 -5.30 -0.93
CA ASN A 219 9.84 -6.44 -1.10
C ASN A 219 10.53 -7.49 -1.98
N ARG A 220 10.36 -8.76 -1.62
CA ARG A 220 10.81 -9.87 -2.47
C ARG A 220 9.86 -10.08 -3.64
N GLU A 221 10.42 -10.65 -4.69
CA GLU A 221 9.64 -11.12 -5.84
C GLU A 221 8.77 -12.31 -5.45
N GLU A 222 7.59 -12.38 -6.06
CA GLU A 222 6.71 -13.52 -5.95
C GLU A 222 7.36 -14.75 -6.59
N ARG A 223 7.27 -15.88 -5.90
CA ARG A 223 7.78 -17.17 -6.37
C ARG A 223 6.61 -18.08 -6.71
N PRO A 224 6.70 -18.88 -7.79
CA PRO A 224 5.69 -19.90 -8.06
C PRO A 224 5.50 -20.82 -6.85
N LEU A 225 4.26 -21.18 -6.58
CA LEU A 225 3.88 -22.12 -5.54
C LEU A 225 2.98 -23.19 -6.14
N ARG A 226 3.16 -24.44 -5.71
CA ARG A 226 2.14 -25.47 -5.84
C ARG A 226 1.67 -25.81 -4.42
N PRO A 227 0.44 -25.40 -4.02
CA PRO A 227 -0.11 -25.80 -2.73
C PRO A 227 -0.02 -27.32 -2.56
N SER A 228 0.31 -27.75 -1.35
CA SER A 228 0.46 -29.15 -1.00
C SER A 228 0.15 -29.34 0.48
N PRO A 229 -0.07 -30.59 0.96
CA PRO A 229 -0.44 -30.84 2.34
C PRO A 229 0.54 -30.27 3.38
N ARG A 230 1.82 -30.06 3.03
CA ARG A 230 2.81 -29.45 3.93
C ARG A 230 2.43 -28.02 4.35
N HIS A 231 1.80 -27.25 3.47
CA HIS A 231 1.46 -25.85 3.74
C HIS A 231 0.17 -25.72 4.56
N GLN A 232 -0.60 -26.81 4.70
CA GLN A 232 -1.90 -26.76 5.35
C GLN A 232 -1.73 -27.03 6.84
N VAL A 233 -1.93 -26.01 7.67
CA VAL A 233 -1.66 -26.05 9.11
C VAL A 233 -2.69 -25.24 9.88
N ALA A 234 -2.99 -25.67 11.11
CA ALA A 234 -3.73 -24.89 12.10
C ALA A 234 -2.81 -24.49 13.25
N PHE A 235 -2.97 -23.28 13.77
CA PHE A 235 -2.13 -22.70 14.82
C PHE A 235 -2.89 -21.60 15.58
N GLU A 236 -2.31 -21.12 16.68
CA GLU A 236 -2.86 -20.04 17.49
C GLU A 236 -2.01 -18.78 17.35
N VAL A 237 -2.62 -17.69 16.90
CA VAL A 237 -1.95 -16.42 16.61
C VAL A 237 -2.29 -15.37 17.66
N PRO A 238 -1.35 -14.51 18.13
CA PRO A 238 -1.69 -13.37 18.98
C PRO A 238 -2.74 -12.47 18.33
N LYS A 239 -3.73 -11.97 19.08
CA LYS A 239 -4.85 -11.19 18.52
C LYS A 239 -4.37 -9.96 17.74
N SER A 240 -3.34 -9.25 18.22
CA SER A 240 -2.81 -8.07 17.52
C SER A 240 -2.18 -8.41 16.17
N PHE A 241 -1.71 -9.64 15.96
CA PHE A 241 -1.14 -10.03 14.66
C PHE A 241 -2.21 -10.18 13.56
N THR A 242 -3.49 -10.28 13.93
CA THR A 242 -4.59 -10.24 12.95
C THR A 242 -4.85 -8.82 12.45
N ASP A 243 -4.36 -7.82 13.18
CA ASP A 243 -4.48 -6.40 12.86
C ASP A 243 -3.25 -5.96 12.04
N TRP A 244 -3.45 -5.61 10.77
CA TRP A 244 -2.32 -5.17 9.93
C TRP A 244 -1.87 -3.74 10.25
N GLU A 245 -2.66 -2.97 11.00
CA GLU A 245 -2.34 -1.64 11.52
C GLU A 245 -1.66 -1.66 12.91
N GLU A 246 -1.48 -2.83 13.53
CA GLU A 246 -0.89 -2.97 14.87
C GLU A 246 0.44 -2.19 15.00
N ALA A 247 0.72 -1.73 16.23
CA ALA A 247 2.04 -1.17 16.54
C ALA A 247 3.12 -2.25 16.36
N ASP A 248 4.22 -1.91 15.69
CA ASP A 248 5.26 -2.87 15.36
C ASP A 248 5.80 -3.61 16.60
N GLY A 249 5.60 -4.92 16.64
CA GLY A 249 5.98 -5.79 17.75
C GLY A 249 4.93 -6.02 18.83
N GLU A 250 3.72 -5.46 18.71
CA GLU A 250 2.63 -5.69 19.67
C GLU A 250 2.33 -7.19 19.82
N PHE A 251 2.36 -7.97 18.73
CA PHE A 251 2.17 -9.43 18.77
C PHE A 251 3.16 -10.22 19.66
N LEU A 252 4.22 -9.59 20.16
CA LEU A 252 5.17 -10.19 21.09
C LEU A 252 4.77 -10.01 22.57
N THR A 253 3.77 -9.17 22.86
CA THR A 253 3.27 -8.95 24.22
C THR A 253 2.42 -10.13 24.71
N ASP A 254 2.18 -10.21 26.02
CA ASP A 254 1.25 -11.20 26.57
C ASP A 254 -0.19 -10.76 26.28
N GLN A 255 -0.92 -11.56 25.53
CA GLN A 255 -2.24 -11.22 25.00
C GLN A 255 -3.04 -12.46 24.61
N PRO A 256 -4.37 -12.35 24.44
CA PRO A 256 -5.20 -13.42 23.91
C PRO A 256 -4.72 -13.90 22.53
N ARG A 257 -4.95 -15.18 22.27
CA ARG A 257 -4.69 -15.80 20.98
C ARG A 257 -6.00 -16.16 20.30
N VAL A 258 -5.98 -16.20 18.98
CA VAL A 258 -7.10 -16.64 18.15
C VAL A 258 -6.69 -17.81 17.27
N PRO A 259 -7.62 -18.73 16.99
CA PRO A 259 -7.39 -19.81 16.03
C PRO A 259 -7.11 -19.27 14.63
N ALA A 260 -6.10 -19.81 13.98
CA ALA A 260 -5.72 -19.50 12.61
C ALA A 260 -5.48 -20.77 11.79
N GLU A 261 -5.78 -20.70 10.50
CA GLU A 261 -5.56 -21.81 9.58
C GLU A 261 -4.97 -21.31 8.26
N ILE A 262 -4.02 -22.07 7.70
CA ILE A 262 -3.63 -21.95 6.30
C ILE A 262 -4.21 -23.17 5.58
N ARG A 263 -5.03 -22.95 4.55
CA ARG A 263 -5.61 -24.01 3.73
C ARG A 263 -5.49 -23.70 2.24
N THR A 264 -5.54 -24.74 1.43
CA THR A 264 -5.64 -24.58 -0.03
C THR A 264 -7.05 -24.13 -0.39
N GLN A 265 -7.15 -23.08 -1.20
CA GLN A 265 -8.42 -22.63 -1.77
C GLN A 265 -8.18 -22.22 -3.23
N GLY A 266 -8.83 -22.94 -4.15
CA GLY A 266 -8.52 -22.80 -5.58
C GLY A 266 -7.10 -23.28 -5.90
N ASP A 267 -6.33 -22.42 -6.55
CA ASP A 267 -4.92 -22.65 -6.91
C ASP A 267 -3.92 -22.05 -5.90
N GLY A 268 -4.42 -21.39 -4.85
CA GLY A 268 -3.61 -20.68 -3.86
C GLY A 268 -3.78 -21.21 -2.44
N LEU A 269 -3.14 -20.50 -1.52
CA LEU A 269 -3.31 -20.68 -0.08
C LEU A 269 -4.05 -19.47 0.50
N VAL A 270 -4.90 -19.72 1.49
CA VAL A 270 -5.65 -18.70 2.22
C VAL A 270 -5.36 -18.86 3.71
N LEU A 271 -5.08 -17.73 4.35
CA LEU A 271 -5.01 -17.57 5.78
C LEU A 271 -6.40 -17.16 6.30
N SER A 272 -6.90 -17.90 7.29
CA SER A 272 -8.16 -17.65 7.97
C SER A 272 -7.93 -17.41 9.45
N TYR A 273 -8.73 -16.54 10.06
CA TYR A 273 -8.78 -16.32 11.50
C TYR A 273 -10.20 -16.63 12.00
N GLU A 274 -10.31 -17.35 13.12
CA GLU A 274 -11.60 -17.69 13.75
C GLU A 274 -12.60 -18.36 12.77
N GLY A 275 -12.08 -19.09 11.77
CA GLY A 275 -12.86 -19.75 10.72
C GLY A 275 -13.26 -18.87 9.53
N ALA A 276 -12.98 -17.56 9.57
CA ALA A 276 -13.25 -16.63 8.49
C ALA A 276 -11.99 -16.41 7.61
N PRO A 277 -12.10 -16.48 6.27
CA PRO A 277 -11.00 -16.11 5.38
C PRO A 277 -10.56 -14.67 5.58
N TYR A 278 -9.26 -14.45 5.75
CA TYR A 278 -8.67 -13.12 5.95
C TYR A 278 -7.90 -12.66 4.71
N ALA A 279 -6.86 -13.40 4.31
CA ALA A 279 -6.02 -13.02 3.18
C ALA A 279 -5.56 -14.21 2.36
N GLY A 280 -5.44 -14.01 1.04
CA GLY A 280 -4.65 -14.89 0.20
C GLY A 280 -3.18 -14.82 0.59
N LEU A 281 -2.43 -15.87 0.31
CA LEU A 281 -1.00 -15.96 0.62
C LEU A 281 -0.16 -16.00 -0.65
N VAL A 282 0.81 -15.08 -0.72
CA VAL A 282 1.72 -14.94 -1.86
C VAL A 282 3.09 -15.46 -1.45
N HIS A 283 3.55 -16.51 -2.11
CA HIS A 283 4.84 -17.15 -1.82
C HIS A 283 6.00 -16.26 -2.26
N ILE A 284 6.96 -16.06 -1.37
CA ILE A 284 8.14 -15.19 -1.57
C ILE A 284 9.47 -15.91 -1.32
N GLY A 285 9.44 -17.25 -1.28
CA GLY A 285 10.58 -18.14 -1.03
C GLY A 285 10.53 -18.81 0.35
N ASP A 286 11.21 -19.95 0.49
CA ASP A 286 11.41 -20.67 1.76
C ASP A 286 10.12 -20.97 2.56
N ASP A 287 9.02 -21.29 1.86
CA ASP A 287 7.68 -21.49 2.44
C ASP A 287 7.22 -20.30 3.31
N GLU A 288 7.72 -19.10 2.98
CA GLU A 288 7.30 -17.83 3.53
C GLU A 288 6.32 -17.14 2.58
N PHE A 289 5.28 -16.55 3.17
CA PHE A 289 4.18 -15.96 2.46
C PHE A 289 3.88 -14.57 3.02
N ARG A 290 3.85 -13.58 2.15
CA ARG A 290 3.22 -12.28 2.46
C ARG A 290 1.73 -12.36 2.20
N PHE A 291 0.99 -11.41 2.77
CA PHE A 291 -0.45 -11.32 2.55
C PHE A 291 -0.74 -10.72 1.18
N GLN A 292 -1.71 -11.29 0.47
CA GLN A 292 -2.16 -10.80 -0.83
C GLN A 292 -2.63 -9.35 -0.70
N GLY A 293 -2.07 -8.48 -1.53
CA GLY A 293 -2.34 -7.03 -1.48
C GLY A 293 -1.46 -6.24 -0.49
N TRP A 294 -0.60 -6.93 0.25
CA TRP A 294 0.30 -6.32 1.23
C TRP A 294 1.77 -6.37 0.80
N THR A 295 2.65 -6.06 1.76
CA THR A 295 4.10 -6.05 1.60
C THR A 295 4.76 -7.12 2.47
N ASP A 296 6.06 -7.29 2.29
CA ASP A 296 6.92 -8.13 3.14
C ASP A 296 7.05 -7.56 4.58
N GLU A 297 6.30 -6.50 4.91
CA GLU A 297 6.17 -5.96 6.27
C GLU A 297 5.56 -7.00 7.19
N ARG A 298 4.65 -7.84 6.68
CA ARG A 298 4.00 -8.90 7.44
C ARG A 298 3.97 -10.18 6.64
N THR A 299 4.47 -11.25 7.26
CA THR A 299 4.55 -12.57 6.62
C THR A 299 4.29 -13.69 7.61
N VAL A 300 3.85 -14.83 7.08
CA VAL A 300 3.80 -16.11 7.79
C VAL A 300 4.69 -17.11 7.07
N GLN A 301 5.42 -17.93 7.81
CA GLN A 301 6.27 -18.98 7.24
C GLN A 301 5.94 -20.32 7.86
N VAL A 302 5.70 -21.34 7.03
CA VAL A 302 5.42 -22.71 7.49
C VAL A 302 6.74 -23.47 7.54
N VAL A 303 7.11 -23.97 8.73
CA VAL A 303 8.39 -24.66 8.95
C VAL A 303 8.15 -26.06 9.52
N HIS A 304 8.89 -27.04 9.00
CA HIS A 304 8.86 -28.43 9.45
C HIS A 304 10.25 -28.90 9.86
N ASP A 305 10.48 -29.02 11.18
CA ASP A 305 11.77 -29.41 11.75
C ASP A 305 11.60 -30.60 12.70
N GLY A 306 12.38 -31.66 12.49
CA GLY A 306 12.42 -32.81 13.41
C GLY A 306 11.06 -33.46 13.66
N GLY A 307 10.17 -33.48 12.66
CA GLY A 307 8.81 -34.04 12.76
C GLY A 307 7.79 -33.13 13.47
N ARG A 308 8.18 -31.90 13.82
CA ARG A 308 7.29 -30.87 14.38
C ARG A 308 7.04 -29.79 13.35
N SER A 309 5.84 -29.24 13.36
CA SER A 309 5.48 -28.10 12.51
C SER A 309 5.28 -26.86 13.38
N HIS A 310 5.72 -25.73 12.87
CA HIS A 310 5.45 -24.43 13.48
C HIS A 310 5.25 -23.38 12.40
N VAL A 311 4.54 -22.30 12.75
CA VAL A 311 4.43 -21.12 11.90
C VAL A 311 5.27 -20.01 12.51
N VAL A 312 6.13 -19.40 11.71
CA VAL A 312 6.85 -18.18 12.10
C VAL A 312 6.03 -16.99 11.65
N LEU A 313 5.49 -16.25 12.60
CA LEU A 313 4.85 -14.96 12.41
C LEU A 313 5.94 -13.90 12.38
N ARG A 314 5.88 -12.96 11.44
CA ARG A 314 6.92 -11.95 11.27
C ARG A 314 6.34 -10.58 10.94
N THR A 315 6.86 -9.55 11.61
CA THR A 315 6.76 -8.15 11.16
C THR A 315 8.15 -7.60 10.83
N ARG A 316 8.22 -6.63 9.92
CA ARG A 316 9.46 -6.03 9.45
C ARG A 316 9.33 -4.52 9.23
N ALA A 317 10.28 -3.77 9.77
CA ALA A 317 10.47 -2.35 9.48
C ALA A 317 11.94 -2.11 9.07
N GLY A 318 12.17 -1.81 7.80
CA GLY A 318 13.51 -1.72 7.22
C GLY A 318 14.27 -3.04 7.34
N ARG A 319 15.33 -3.05 8.15
CA ARG A 319 16.09 -4.27 8.50
C ARG A 319 15.73 -4.86 9.86
N GLN A 320 14.91 -4.19 10.66
CA GLN A 320 14.43 -4.74 11.92
C GLN A 320 13.36 -5.79 11.62
N VAL A 321 13.57 -6.99 12.16
CA VAL A 321 12.66 -8.12 11.99
C VAL A 321 12.25 -8.60 13.38
N ARG A 322 10.96 -8.73 13.60
CA ARG A 322 10.38 -9.31 14.81
C ARG A 322 9.72 -10.62 14.42
N THR A 323 9.92 -11.66 15.22
CA THR A 323 9.40 -13.00 14.92
C THR A 323 8.82 -13.67 16.15
N LEU A 324 7.74 -14.41 15.96
CA LEU A 324 7.19 -15.33 16.94
C LEU A 324 6.94 -16.68 16.28
N ALA A 325 7.60 -17.73 16.77
CA ALA A 325 7.30 -19.10 16.35
C ALA A 325 6.14 -19.63 17.20
N VAL A 326 5.08 -20.09 16.53
CA VAL A 326 3.92 -20.70 17.17
C VAL A 326 3.79 -22.16 16.74
N PRO A 327 3.52 -23.11 17.66
CA PRO A 327 3.28 -24.51 17.29
C PRO A 327 2.15 -24.62 16.27
N ALA A 328 2.31 -25.52 15.31
CA ALA A 328 1.34 -25.73 14.25
C ALA A 328 1.01 -27.22 14.09
N THR A 329 -0.26 -27.51 13.82
CA THR A 329 -0.77 -28.86 13.57
C THR A 329 -1.06 -29.02 12.09
N PRO A 330 -0.36 -29.94 11.39
CA PRO A 330 -0.69 -30.27 10.00
C PRO A 330 -2.16 -30.61 9.84
N GLN A 331 -2.77 -30.07 8.79
CA GLN A 331 -4.16 -30.35 8.44
C GLN A 331 -4.22 -31.42 7.37
N SER A 332 -5.05 -32.43 7.60
CA SER A 332 -5.44 -33.38 6.56
C SER A 332 -6.20 -32.64 5.46
N VAL A 333 -6.03 -33.10 4.22
CA VAL A 333 -6.71 -32.58 3.01
C VAL A 333 -8.22 -32.74 3.13
#